data_AF-A0A935E762-F1
#
_entry.id   AF-A0A935E762-F1
#
_cell.length_a   1.000
_cell.length_b   1.000
_cell.length_c   1.000
_cell.angle_alpha   90.00
_cell.angle_beta   90.00
_cell.angle_gamma   90.00
#
_symmetry.space_group_name_H-M   'P 1'
#
loop_
_entity.id
_entity.type
_entity.pdbx_description
1 polymer ?
#
loop_
_entity_poly.entity_id
_entity_poly.type
_entity_poly.pdbx_seq_one_letter_code
_entity_poly.pdbx_strand_id
1 'polypeptide(L)'
;MPTANSFPALYFPFRLVIFYLFGMLFWRMLFIYFNDVSEIVPVISAAFRLDFSMICGAFLLGYIPFILFHIFGKVFWVKVTRIIHCVVWAFVSIVEFSSILLYKEWGSTLDNRAISYISHPQEAWASVRDFIPWEVIFFGLLILVAGMKRLWDLFESWTPTRSHYFQSVTWLVLLWTFGIFGVKRWLAKITYRAV
;
A
#
# COMPACT_ATOMS: atom_id res chain seq x y z
N MET A 1 34.25 -3.39 -16.63
CA MET A 1 33.12 -2.99 -15.77
C MET A 1 31.98 -2.57 -16.68
N PRO A 2 30.84 -3.26 -16.72
CA PRO A 2 29.70 -2.74 -17.47
C PRO A 2 29.18 -1.51 -16.72
N THR A 3 29.20 -0.37 -17.40
CA THR A 3 28.44 0.82 -17.01
C THR A 3 26.96 0.45 -17.07
N ALA A 4 26.44 -0.16 -16.01
CA ALA A 4 25.01 -0.36 -15.84
C ALA A 4 24.38 1.03 -15.92
N ASN A 5 23.54 1.25 -16.93
CA ASN A 5 22.82 2.50 -17.13
C ASN A 5 22.27 2.97 -15.78
N SER A 6 22.74 4.11 -15.29
CA SER A 6 22.45 4.62 -13.94
C SER A 6 21.00 5.10 -13.78
N PHE A 7 20.30 5.26 -14.91
CA PHE A 7 18.95 5.82 -14.96
C PHE A 7 17.87 4.94 -14.32
N PRO A 8 17.71 3.64 -14.61
CA PRO A 8 16.64 2.82 -14.03
C PRO A 8 16.77 2.67 -12.50
N ALA A 9 18.01 2.64 -12.00
CA ALA A 9 18.30 2.55 -10.57
C ALA A 9 17.83 3.79 -9.82
N LEU A 10 18.14 5.00 -10.32
CA LEU A 10 17.86 6.26 -9.62
C LEU A 10 16.37 6.48 -9.33
N TYR A 11 15.50 6.08 -10.27
CA TYR A 11 14.06 6.32 -10.17
C TYR A 11 13.28 5.20 -9.48
N PHE A 12 13.94 4.16 -8.96
CA PHE A 12 13.24 3.01 -8.39
C PHE A 12 12.24 3.38 -7.27
N PRO A 13 12.62 4.14 -6.22
CA PRO A 13 11.68 4.52 -5.16
C PRO A 13 10.49 5.33 -5.70
N PHE A 14 10.73 6.22 -6.67
CA PHE A 14 9.68 7.01 -7.30
C PHE A 14 8.72 6.14 -8.13
N ARG A 15 9.24 5.20 -8.91
CA ARG A 15 8.43 4.21 -9.66
C ARG A 15 7.60 3.35 -8.72
N LEU A 16 8.13 3.02 -7.55
CA LEU A 16 7.42 2.26 -6.53
C LEU A 16 6.30 3.10 -5.88
N VAL A 17 6.51 4.39 -5.62
CA VAL A 17 5.44 5.30 -5.17
C VAL A 17 4.33 5.39 -6.20
N ILE A 18 4.69 5.60 -7.47
CA ILE A 18 3.73 5.62 -8.59
C ILE A 18 2.95 4.32 -8.65
N PHE A 19 3.63 3.18 -8.54
CA PHE A 19 2.98 1.87 -8.52
C PHE A 19 1.88 1.79 -7.46
N TYR A 20 2.19 2.15 -6.20
CA TYR A 20 1.18 2.10 -5.16
C TYR A 20 0.07 3.13 -5.36
N LEU A 21 0.37 4.35 -5.83
CA LEU A 21 -0.66 5.37 -6.09
C LEU A 21 -1.68 4.89 -7.12
N PHE A 22 -1.21 4.35 -8.26
CA PHE A 22 -2.10 3.80 -9.28
C PHE A 22 -2.80 2.53 -8.80
N GLY A 23 -2.10 1.65 -8.10
CA GLY A 23 -2.67 0.44 -7.53
C GLY A 23 -3.84 0.73 -6.60
N MET A 24 -3.65 1.69 -5.67
CA MET A 24 -4.73 2.15 -4.78
C MET A 24 -5.84 2.84 -5.54
N LEU A 25 -5.51 3.68 -6.53
CA LEU A 25 -6.53 4.32 -7.37
C LEU A 25 -7.43 3.28 -8.06
N PHE A 26 -6.88 2.19 -8.60
CA PHE A 26 -7.69 1.13 -9.20
C PHE A 26 -8.62 0.44 -8.18
N TRP A 27 -8.13 0.18 -6.96
CA TRP A 27 -8.98 -0.32 -5.87
C TRP A 27 -10.11 0.67 -5.52
N ARG A 28 -9.81 1.98 -5.49
CA ARG A 28 -10.82 3.03 -5.25
C ARG A 28 -11.85 3.12 -6.37
N MET A 29 -11.43 2.99 -7.63
CA MET A 29 -12.36 2.96 -8.77
C MET A 29 -13.28 1.74 -8.69
N LEU A 30 -12.74 0.57 -8.31
CA LEU A 30 -13.54 -0.64 -8.10
C LEU A 30 -14.52 -0.46 -6.93
N PHE A 31 -14.09 0.18 -5.84
CA PHE A 31 -14.96 0.52 -4.71
C PHE A 31 -16.13 1.42 -5.11
N ILE A 32 -15.85 2.51 -5.83
CA ILE A 32 -16.85 3.48 -6.30
C ILE A 32 -17.85 2.79 -7.22
N TYR A 33 -17.35 1.99 -8.16
CA TYR A 33 -18.17 1.24 -9.11
C TYR A 33 -19.10 0.25 -8.40
N PHE A 34 -18.57 -0.57 -7.49
CA PHE A 34 -19.37 -1.61 -6.83
C PHE A 34 -20.40 -1.04 -5.84
N ASN A 35 -20.06 0.05 -5.16
CA ASN A 35 -20.90 0.65 -4.13
C ASN A 35 -21.82 1.77 -4.66
N ASP A 36 -21.90 1.96 -5.98
CA ASP A 36 -22.75 2.96 -6.62
C ASP A 36 -22.57 4.38 -6.04
N VAL A 37 -21.33 4.75 -5.75
CA VAL A 37 -21.00 6.02 -5.10
C VAL A 37 -21.20 7.17 -6.10
N SER A 38 -22.10 8.09 -5.76
CA SER A 38 -22.50 9.22 -6.62
C SER A 38 -21.42 10.29 -6.81
N GLU A 39 -20.57 10.51 -5.81
CA GLU A 39 -19.56 11.56 -5.81
C GLU A 39 -18.13 11.01 -5.89
N ILE A 40 -17.56 10.99 -7.09
CA ILE A 40 -16.24 10.41 -7.36
C ILE A 40 -15.11 11.25 -6.76
N VAL A 41 -15.10 12.56 -7.04
CA VAL A 41 -13.98 13.46 -6.69
C VAL A 41 -13.77 13.59 -5.17
N PRO A 42 -14.81 13.80 -4.35
CA PRO A 42 -14.64 13.92 -2.90
C PRO A 42 -14.13 12.64 -2.27
N VAL A 43 -14.60 11.48 -2.74
CA VAL A 43 -14.18 10.17 -2.23
C VAL A 43 -12.72 9.88 -2.55
N ILE A 44 -12.28 10.14 -3.79
CA ILE A 44 -10.87 10.01 -4.17
C ILE A 44 -10.00 10.98 -3.36
N SER A 45 -10.42 12.24 -3.20
CA SER A 45 -9.67 13.23 -2.43
C SER A 45 -9.54 12.86 -0.95
N ALA A 46 -10.62 12.39 -0.32
CA ALA A 46 -10.59 11.94 1.07
C ALA A 46 -9.73 10.69 1.25
N ALA A 47 -9.83 9.74 0.31
CA ALA A 47 -9.05 8.51 0.31
C ALA A 47 -7.55 8.77 0.09
N PHE A 48 -7.18 9.76 -0.74
CA PHE A 48 -5.79 10.04 -1.07
C PHE A 48 -4.90 10.24 0.16
N ARG A 49 -5.41 10.88 1.21
CA ARG A 49 -4.67 11.07 2.46
C ARG A 49 -4.37 9.74 3.17
N LEU A 50 -5.35 8.84 3.21
CA LEU A 50 -5.20 7.51 3.82
C LEU A 50 -4.27 6.64 2.95
N ASP A 51 -4.46 6.66 1.64
CA ASP A 51 -3.65 5.92 0.67
C ASP A 51 -2.19 6.36 0.74
N PHE A 52 -1.93 7.67 0.76
CA PHE A 52 -0.58 8.21 0.91
C PHE A 52 0.07 7.80 2.25
N SER A 53 -0.70 7.82 3.34
CA SER A 53 -0.22 7.33 4.64
C SER A 53 0.18 5.85 4.57
N MET A 54 -0.64 5.02 3.93
CA MET A 54 -0.38 3.59 3.78
C MET A 54 0.87 3.33 2.91
N ILE A 55 1.05 4.10 1.83
CA ILE A 55 2.25 4.05 0.98
C ILE A 55 3.49 4.36 1.82
N CYS A 56 3.47 5.44 2.59
CA CYS A 56 4.57 5.77 3.48
C CYS A 56 4.87 4.65 4.49
N GLY A 57 3.83 3.99 5.03
CA GLY A 57 3.97 2.81 5.90
C GLY A 57 4.65 1.63 5.18
N ALA A 58 4.25 1.33 3.95
CA ALA A 58 4.87 0.28 3.14
C ALA A 58 6.37 0.56 2.89
N PHE A 59 6.71 1.83 2.65
CA PHE A 59 8.11 2.24 2.50
C PHE A 59 8.88 2.18 3.84
N LEU A 60 8.27 2.50 4.97
CA LEU A 60 8.93 2.32 6.26
C LEU A 60 9.37 0.86 6.49
N LEU A 61 8.50 -0.10 6.14
CA LEU A 61 8.82 -1.53 6.25
C LEU A 61 9.95 -1.95 5.30
N GLY A 62 9.97 -1.43 4.08
CA GLY A 62 11.04 -1.67 3.11
C GLY A 62 12.38 -0.99 3.43
N TYR A 63 12.38 0.02 4.30
CA TYR A 63 13.54 0.84 4.59
C TYR A 63 14.62 0.12 5.41
N ILE A 64 14.22 -0.72 6.38
CA ILE A 64 15.15 -1.48 7.22
C ILE A 64 16.07 -2.36 6.37
N PRO A 65 15.57 -3.27 5.51
CA PRO A 65 16.45 -4.05 4.64
C PRO A 65 17.21 -3.19 3.62
N PHE A 66 16.68 -2.05 3.20
CA PHE A 66 17.39 -1.11 2.33
C PHE A 66 18.64 -0.49 2.97
N ILE A 67 18.58 -0.13 4.26
CA ILE A 67 19.77 0.31 5.01
C ILE A 67 20.76 -0.83 5.18
N LEU A 68 20.27 -2.02 5.54
CA LEU A 68 21.12 -3.20 5.72
C LEU A 68 21.85 -3.57 4.42
N PHE A 69 21.20 -3.37 3.27
CA PHE A 69 21.87 -3.45 1.96
C PHE A 69 23.00 -2.42 1.83
N HIS A 70 22.80 -1.16 2.19
CA HIS A 70 23.85 -0.14 2.11
C HIS A 70 25.06 -0.50 2.99
N ILE A 71 24.81 -0.91 4.23
CA ILE A 71 25.85 -1.29 5.20
C ILE A 71 26.60 -2.55 4.73
N PHE A 72 25.89 -3.65 4.47
CA PHE A 72 26.51 -4.96 4.23
C PHE A 72 26.80 -5.27 2.75
N GLY A 73 26.11 -4.63 1.82
CA GLY A 73 26.34 -4.81 0.37
C GLY A 73 25.84 -6.12 -0.19
N LYS A 74 25.11 -6.90 0.60
CA LYS A 74 24.62 -8.22 0.21
C LYS A 74 23.31 -8.08 -0.55
N VAL A 75 23.26 -8.64 -1.77
CA VAL A 75 22.05 -8.69 -2.63
C VAL A 75 20.87 -9.39 -1.93
N PHE A 76 21.15 -10.24 -0.93
CA PHE A 76 20.13 -10.83 -0.06
C PHE A 76 19.13 -9.80 0.48
N TRP A 77 19.61 -8.64 0.95
CA TRP A 77 18.75 -7.62 1.55
C TRP A 77 17.78 -6.99 0.54
N VAL A 78 18.18 -6.88 -0.73
CA VAL A 78 17.31 -6.40 -1.81
C VAL A 78 16.19 -7.41 -2.09
N LYS A 79 16.51 -8.72 -2.05
CA LYS A 79 15.48 -9.78 -2.16
C LYS A 79 14.49 -9.73 -0.99
N VAL A 80 14.96 -9.43 0.22
CA VAL A 80 14.11 -9.24 1.39
C VAL A 80 13.17 -8.04 1.20
N THR A 81 13.69 -6.88 0.77
CA THR A 81 12.86 -5.71 0.45
C THR A 81 11.77 -6.06 -0.56
N ARG A 82 12.10 -6.78 -1.64
CA ARG A 82 11.11 -7.24 -2.63
C ARG A 82 10.01 -8.07 -1.98
N ILE A 83 10.37 -9.08 -1.18
CA ILE A 83 9.41 -9.96 -0.52
C ILE A 83 8.48 -9.15 0.39
N ILE A 84 9.02 -8.21 1.16
CA ILE A 84 8.21 -7.33 2.02
C ILE A 84 7.16 -6.57 1.18
N HIS A 85 7.57 -5.93 0.09
CA HIS A 85 6.62 -5.19 -0.74
C HIS A 85 5.58 -6.10 -1.39
N CYS A 86 5.93 -7.32 -1.80
CA CYS A 86 4.98 -8.30 -2.32
C CYS A 86 3.95 -8.71 -1.26
N VAL A 87 4.41 -9.01 -0.04
CA VAL A 87 3.53 -9.36 1.08
C VAL A 87 2.61 -8.20 1.45
N VAL A 88 3.15 -6.98 1.52
CA VAL A 88 2.37 -5.77 1.78
C VAL A 88 1.32 -5.54 0.69
N TRP A 89 1.68 -5.70 -0.59
CA TRP A 89 0.72 -5.55 -1.69
C TRP A 89 -0.41 -6.58 -1.64
N ALA A 90 -0.08 -7.84 -1.34
CA ALA A 90 -1.09 -8.88 -1.16
C ALA A 90 -2.02 -8.55 0.03
N PHE A 91 -1.46 -8.11 1.15
CA PHE A 91 -2.23 -7.71 2.33
C PHE A 91 -3.17 -6.53 2.02
N VAL A 92 -2.65 -5.48 1.38
CA VAL A 92 -3.43 -4.30 0.95
C VAL A 92 -4.59 -4.74 0.07
N SER A 93 -4.31 -5.59 -0.93
CA SER A 93 -5.33 -6.09 -1.85
C SER A 93 -6.45 -6.85 -1.13
N ILE A 94 -6.11 -7.68 -0.14
CA ILE A 94 -7.09 -8.41 0.67
C ILE A 94 -7.95 -7.43 1.48
N VAL A 95 -7.32 -6.44 2.13
CA VAL A 95 -8.02 -5.45 2.96
C VAL A 95 -8.95 -4.58 2.12
N GLU A 96 -8.49 -4.12 0.96
CA GLU A 96 -9.27 -3.30 0.04
C GLU A 96 -10.44 -4.09 -0.55
N PHE A 97 -10.19 -5.31 -1.03
CA PHE A 97 -11.26 -6.19 -1.51
C PHE A 97 -12.31 -6.46 -0.42
N SER A 98 -11.87 -6.77 0.80
CA SER A 98 -12.78 -6.98 1.93
C SER A 98 -13.57 -5.72 2.25
N SER A 99 -12.96 -4.54 2.19
CA SER A 99 -13.62 -3.26 2.43
C SER A 99 -14.67 -2.95 1.37
N ILE A 100 -14.41 -3.27 0.11
CA ILE A 100 -15.37 -3.13 -1.00
C ILE A 100 -16.62 -3.95 -0.73
N LEU A 101 -16.46 -5.21 -0.33
CA LEU A 101 -17.57 -6.12 -0.08
C LEU A 101 -18.37 -5.74 1.16
N LEU A 102 -17.69 -5.41 2.25
CA LEU A 102 -18.35 -5.06 3.52
C LEU A 102 -19.11 -3.73 3.45
N TYR A 103 -18.63 -2.76 2.65
CA TYR A 103 -19.26 -1.45 2.58
C TYR A 103 -20.69 -1.52 2.01
N LYS A 104 -20.94 -2.39 1.02
CA LYS A 104 -22.26 -2.55 0.41
C LYS A 104 -23.31 -2.99 1.42
N GLU A 105 -22.93 -3.90 2.32
CA GLU A 105 -23.85 -4.49 3.28
C GLU A 105 -23.92 -3.68 4.59
N TRP A 106 -22.79 -3.19 5.08
CA TRP A 106 -22.69 -2.61 6.43
C TRP A 106 -22.51 -1.09 6.43
N GLY A 107 -22.41 -0.46 5.25
CA GLY A 107 -22.17 0.98 5.11
C GLY A 107 -20.86 1.45 5.74
N SER A 108 -19.95 0.53 6.04
CA SER A 108 -18.68 0.81 6.71
C SER A 108 -17.53 0.00 6.11
N THR A 109 -16.36 0.62 6.05
CA THR A 109 -15.11 -0.02 5.63
C THR A 109 -14.57 -0.93 6.74
N LEU A 110 -13.48 -1.66 6.45
CA LEU A 110 -12.86 -2.58 7.40
C LEU A 110 -12.13 -1.82 8.55
N ASP A 111 -12.92 -1.33 9.50
CA ASP A 111 -12.46 -0.65 10.72
C ASP A 111 -12.42 -1.61 11.94
N ASN A 112 -11.96 -1.14 13.10
CA ASN A 112 -11.99 -1.91 14.35
C ASN A 112 -13.38 -2.52 14.69
N ARG A 113 -14.46 -1.89 14.22
CA ARG A 113 -15.81 -2.43 14.31
C ARG A 113 -16.01 -3.64 13.38
N ALA A 114 -15.56 -3.56 12.13
CA ALA A 114 -15.57 -4.68 11.18
C ALA A 114 -14.70 -5.85 11.67
N ILE A 115 -13.55 -5.57 12.30
CA ILE A 115 -12.66 -6.58 12.89
C ILE A 115 -13.35 -7.33 14.04
N SER A 116 -14.26 -6.67 14.78
CA SER A 116 -15.05 -7.36 15.81
C SER A 116 -15.93 -8.47 15.21
N TYR A 117 -16.34 -8.36 13.96
CA TYR A 117 -17.10 -9.41 13.26
C TYR A 117 -16.24 -10.55 12.71
N ILE A 118 -14.90 -10.40 12.68
CA ILE A 118 -14.00 -11.55 12.44
C ILE A 118 -14.13 -12.59 13.56
N SER A 119 -14.59 -12.18 14.76
CA SER A 119 -14.95 -13.13 15.82
C SER A 119 -16.20 -13.97 15.50
N HIS A 120 -16.99 -13.56 14.50
CA HIS A 120 -18.19 -14.26 14.00
C HIS A 120 -18.09 -14.42 12.46
N PRO A 121 -17.12 -15.20 11.96
CA PRO A 121 -16.81 -15.26 10.53
C PRO A 121 -17.94 -15.85 9.67
N GLN A 122 -18.80 -16.66 10.28
CA GLN A 122 -19.97 -17.26 9.62
C GLN A 122 -21.04 -16.23 9.29
N GLU A 123 -21.25 -15.25 10.18
CA GLU A 123 -22.19 -14.15 9.97
C GLU A 123 -21.66 -13.21 8.89
N ALA A 124 -20.37 -12.85 8.96
CA ALA A 124 -19.71 -12.02 7.95
C ALA A 124 -19.75 -12.66 6.55
N TRP A 125 -19.57 -13.99 6.44
CA TRP A 125 -19.66 -14.69 5.16
C TRP A 125 -21.11 -14.83 4.66
N ALA A 126 -22.07 -15.08 5.54
CA ALA A 126 -23.49 -15.12 5.18
C ALA A 126 -23.98 -13.77 4.66
N SER A 127 -23.55 -12.68 5.31
CA SER A 127 -23.75 -11.30 4.87
C SER A 127 -22.87 -10.88 3.71
N VAL A 128 -22.07 -11.80 3.14
CA VAL A 128 -21.13 -11.73 2.01
C VAL A 128 -21.61 -12.26 0.64
N ARG A 129 -22.11 -13.51 0.72
CA ARG A 129 -21.89 -14.52 -0.32
C ARG A 129 -22.81 -14.39 -1.53
N ASP A 130 -24.02 -13.87 -1.34
CA ASP A 130 -25.09 -13.94 -2.34
C ASP A 130 -25.08 -12.72 -3.28
N PHE A 131 -24.19 -11.74 -3.04
CA PHE A 131 -24.15 -10.48 -3.78
C PHE A 131 -22.80 -10.15 -4.40
N ILE A 132 -21.80 -11.04 -4.32
CA ILE A 132 -20.49 -10.76 -4.93
C ILE A 132 -20.63 -10.93 -6.45
N PRO A 133 -20.59 -9.85 -7.25
CA PRO A 133 -20.66 -9.97 -8.70
C PRO A 133 -19.35 -10.55 -9.21
N TRP A 134 -19.44 -11.40 -10.23
CA TRP A 134 -18.26 -12.03 -10.83
C TRP A 134 -17.28 -10.99 -11.38
N GLU A 135 -17.78 -9.84 -11.84
CA GLU A 135 -16.97 -8.72 -12.34
C GLU A 135 -16.06 -8.17 -11.24
N VAL A 136 -16.56 -8.02 -10.02
CA VAL A 136 -15.78 -7.47 -8.89
C VAL A 136 -14.67 -8.42 -8.47
N ILE A 137 -14.97 -9.73 -8.43
CA ILE A 137 -13.96 -10.77 -8.20
C ILE A 137 -12.90 -10.73 -9.30
N PHE A 138 -13.33 -10.68 -10.57
CA PHE A 138 -12.43 -10.67 -11.71
C PHE A 138 -11.50 -9.45 -11.70
N PHE A 139 -12.05 -8.24 -11.55
CA PHE A 139 -11.24 -7.02 -11.49
C PHE A 139 -10.37 -6.96 -10.23
N GLY A 140 -10.87 -7.41 -9.08
CA GLY A 140 -10.06 -7.51 -7.85
C GLY A 140 -8.86 -8.45 -8.00
N LEU A 141 -9.08 -9.64 -8.59
CA LEU A 141 -8.01 -10.58 -8.90
C LEU A 141 -7.05 -10.03 -9.96
N LEU A 142 -7.56 -9.32 -10.97
CA LEU A 142 -6.74 -8.67 -11.99
C LEU A 142 -5.81 -7.62 -11.35
N ILE A 143 -6.32 -6.74 -10.48
CA ILE A 143 -5.52 -5.74 -9.78
C ILE A 143 -4.45 -6.43 -8.91
N LEU A 144 -4.83 -7.47 -8.17
CA LEU A 144 -3.89 -8.24 -7.34
C LEU A 144 -2.77 -8.86 -8.20
N VAL A 145 -3.11 -9.67 -9.20
CA VAL A 145 -2.15 -10.44 -10.01
C VAL A 145 -1.30 -9.53 -10.89
N ALA A 146 -1.92 -8.56 -11.58
CA ALA A 146 -1.18 -7.59 -12.38
C ALA A 146 -0.27 -6.72 -11.49
N GLY A 147 -0.75 -6.33 -10.30
CA GLY A 147 0.05 -5.61 -9.33
C GLY A 147 1.26 -6.41 -8.84
N MET A 148 1.06 -7.70 -8.49
CA MET A 148 2.13 -8.61 -8.10
C MET A 148 3.18 -8.78 -9.19
N LYS A 149 2.75 -9.02 -10.44
CA LYS A 149 3.65 -9.13 -11.59
C LYS A 149 4.43 -7.84 -11.80
N ARG A 150 3.75 -6.69 -11.80
CA ARG A 150 4.38 -5.39 -12.04
C ARG A 150 5.40 -5.05 -10.95
N LEU A 151 5.08 -5.35 -9.69
CA LEU A 151 5.99 -5.19 -8.58
C LEU A 151 7.22 -6.08 -8.72
N TRP A 152 7.03 -7.33 -9.12
CA TRP A 152 8.12 -8.26 -9.40
C TRP A 152 9.06 -7.71 -10.48
N ASP A 153 8.52 -7.28 -11.62
CA ASP A 153 9.27 -6.69 -12.75
C ASP A 153 10.03 -5.41 -12.32
N LEU A 154 9.43 -4.58 -11.45
CA LEU A 154 10.07 -3.38 -10.93
C LEU A 154 11.32 -3.72 -10.10
N PHE A 155 11.27 -4.77 -9.28
CA PHE A 155 12.42 -5.20 -8.50
C PHE A 155 13.45 -5.99 -9.31
N GLU A 156 13.05 -6.72 -10.36
CA GLU A 156 14.01 -7.38 -11.26
C GLU A 156 14.79 -6.39 -12.12
N SER A 157 14.12 -5.34 -12.60
CA SER A 157 14.77 -4.26 -13.35
C SER A 157 15.58 -3.31 -12.47
N TRP A 158 15.51 -3.46 -11.14
CA TRP A 158 16.27 -2.64 -10.21
C TRP A 158 17.67 -3.19 -10.00
N THR A 159 18.68 -2.44 -10.45
CA THR A 159 20.08 -2.66 -10.10
C THR A 159 20.45 -1.77 -8.90
N PRO A 160 20.47 -2.30 -7.68
CA PRO A 160 20.72 -1.51 -6.48
C PRO A 160 22.18 -1.06 -6.43
N THR A 161 22.39 0.23 -6.18
CA THR A 161 23.70 0.88 -6.22
C THR A 161 23.95 1.59 -4.90
N ARG A 162 25.08 1.33 -4.26
CA ARG A 162 25.39 1.82 -2.89
C ARG A 162 25.61 3.35 -2.78
N SER A 163 25.90 4.04 -3.88
CA SER A 163 26.36 5.44 -3.85
C SER A 163 25.28 6.49 -4.17
N HIS A 164 24.06 6.09 -4.53
CA HIS A 164 23.07 7.04 -5.00
C HIS A 164 22.32 7.70 -3.84
N TYR A 165 22.88 8.81 -3.36
CA TYR A 165 22.28 9.70 -2.36
C TYR A 165 20.79 10.01 -2.64
N PHE A 166 20.41 10.16 -3.92
CA PHE A 166 19.02 10.43 -4.32
C PHE A 166 18.03 9.33 -3.87
N GLN A 167 18.40 8.05 -3.94
CA GLN A 167 17.54 6.96 -3.46
C GLN A 167 17.34 7.08 -1.95
N SER A 168 18.42 7.23 -1.20
CA SER A 168 18.40 7.40 0.26
C SER A 168 17.60 8.63 0.68
N VAL A 169 17.75 9.75 -0.02
CA VAL A 169 16.95 10.98 0.21
C VAL A 169 15.47 10.71 -0.04
N THR A 170 15.10 9.97 -1.09
CA THR A 170 13.69 9.66 -1.37
C THR A 170 13.06 8.82 -0.26
N TRP A 171 13.76 7.79 0.23
CA TRP A 171 13.30 7.02 1.39
C TRP A 171 13.21 7.89 2.65
N LEU A 172 14.19 8.76 2.91
CA LEU A 172 14.20 9.68 4.06
C LEU A 172 13.07 10.71 4.02
N VAL A 173 12.74 11.26 2.85
CA VAL A 173 11.61 12.19 2.68
C VAL A 173 10.28 11.49 2.98
N LEU A 174 10.09 10.25 2.51
CA LEU A 174 8.88 9.47 2.78
C LEU A 174 8.76 9.09 4.27
N LEU A 175 9.88 8.76 4.92
CA LEU A 175 9.96 8.56 6.37
C LEU A 175 9.61 9.83 7.15
N TRP A 176 10.16 10.97 6.71
CA TRP A 176 9.92 12.28 7.32
C TRP A 176 8.45 12.67 7.25
N THR A 177 7.77 12.44 6.12
CA THR A 177 6.32 12.66 6.02
C THR A 177 5.55 11.83 7.05
N PHE A 178 5.90 10.56 7.26
CA PHE A 178 5.25 9.73 8.28
C PHE A 178 5.57 10.21 9.70
N GLY A 179 6.80 10.66 9.95
CA GLY A 179 7.22 11.26 11.22
C GLY A 179 6.40 12.50 11.57
N ILE A 180 6.19 13.43 10.63
CA ILE A 180 5.39 14.64 10.87
C ILE A 180 3.92 14.30 11.15
N PHE A 181 3.31 13.43 10.33
CA PHE A 181 1.89 13.09 10.51
C PHE A 181 1.65 12.23 11.76
N GLY A 182 2.56 11.32 12.08
CA GLY A 182 2.53 10.49 13.29
C GLY A 182 2.75 11.30 14.57
N VAL A 183 3.77 12.16 14.60
CA VAL A 183 4.10 13.02 15.74
C VAL A 183 2.98 14.03 16.02
N LYS A 184 2.38 14.64 14.99
CA LYS A 184 1.23 15.54 15.18
C LYS A 184 0.04 14.83 15.83
N ARG A 185 -0.28 13.60 15.41
CA ARG A 185 -1.40 12.83 15.96
C ARG A 185 -1.12 12.31 17.37
N TRP A 186 0.14 11.94 17.66
CA TRP A 186 0.59 11.55 18.99
C TRP A 186 0.58 12.74 19.98
N LEU A 187 1.10 13.89 19.56
CA LEU A 187 1.07 15.13 20.33
C LEU A 187 -0.37 15.55 20.64
N ALA A 188 -1.27 15.55 19.65
CA ALA A 188 -2.69 15.84 19.88
C ALA A 188 -3.30 14.90 20.93
N LYS A 189 -3.00 13.60 20.87
CA LYS A 189 -3.52 12.60 21.83
C LYS A 189 -2.98 12.79 23.25
N ILE A 190 -1.77 13.36 23.41
CA ILE A 190 -1.22 13.74 24.71
C ILE A 190 -1.92 15.00 25.24
N THR A 191 -2.15 16.00 24.40
CA THR A 191 -2.82 17.25 24.80
C THR A 191 -4.27 16.99 25.23
N TYR A 192 -4.99 16.08 24.56
CA TYR A 192 -6.36 15.68 24.94
C TYR A 192 -6.44 14.77 26.18
N ARG A 193 -5.32 14.20 26.66
CA ARG A 193 -5.27 13.42 27.90
C ARG A 193 -4.77 14.23 29.10
N ALA A 194 -4.36 15.47 28.88
CA ALA A 194 -3.85 16.39 29.89
C ALA A 194 -4.89 17.46 30.31
N VAL A 195 -6.14 17.31 29.85
CA VAL A 195 -7.35 18.06 30.27
C VAL A 195 -8.34 17.05 30.81
#